data_AF-A8U871-F1
#
_entry.id   AF-A8U871-F1
#
_cell.length_a   1.000
_cell.length_b   1.000
_cell.length_c   1.000
_cell.angle_alpha   90.00
_cell.angle_beta   90.00
_cell.angle_gamma   90.00
#
_symmetry.space_group_name_H-M   'P 1'
#
loop_
_entity.id
_entity.type
_entity.pdbx_description
1 polymer ?
#
loop_
_entity_poly.entity_id
_entity_poly.type
_entity_poly.pdbx_seq_one_letter_code
_entity_poly.pdbx_strand_id
1 'polypeptide(L)'
;MIRDYWDVSKGTLYKEIDDIKDKVTAQQWSVLDAVRKIGNIGAHMEKDINVIVEIDPDEAEKLIKLIEYLIKEWYINRHETEQLFADILKIDSDKASAKLSK
;
A
#
# COMPACT_ATOMS: atom_id res chain seq x y z
N MET A 1 -0.72 4.27 5.96
CA MET A 1 -0.83 3.54 4.67
C MET A 1 -1.75 2.34 4.79
N ILE A 2 -1.34 1.18 5.34
CA ILE A 2 -2.20 -0.03 5.37
C ILE A 2 -3.57 0.25 6.00
N ARG A 3 -3.60 0.83 7.20
CA ARG A 3 -4.86 1.15 7.91
C ARG A 3 -5.78 2.04 7.11
N ASP A 4 -5.20 3.11 6.56
CA ASP A 4 -5.91 4.15 5.83
C ASP A 4 -6.44 3.64 4.49
N TYR A 5 -5.62 2.92 3.73
CA TYR A 5 -6.02 2.44 2.41
C TYR A 5 -7.01 1.28 2.48
N TRP A 6 -6.79 0.33 3.38
CA TRP A 6 -7.59 -0.90 3.47
C TRP A 6 -8.72 -0.84 4.50
N ASP A 7 -8.85 0.28 5.20
CA ASP A 7 -9.77 0.50 6.31
C ASP A 7 -9.69 -0.62 7.37
N VAL A 8 -8.46 -0.93 7.79
CA VAL A 8 -8.18 -1.94 8.82
C VAL A 8 -7.56 -1.29 10.03
N SER A 9 -7.97 -1.70 11.23
CA SER A 9 -7.38 -1.23 12.48
C SER A 9 -7.39 -2.37 13.49
N LYS A 10 -6.21 -2.89 13.83
CA LYS A 10 -6.05 -3.96 14.83
C LYS A 10 -4.96 -3.57 15.81
N GLY A 11 -4.84 -4.34 16.89
CA GLY A 11 -3.86 -4.05 17.95
C GLY A 11 -2.39 -4.15 17.53
N THR A 12 -2.06 -4.75 16.36
CA THR A 12 -0.67 -4.88 15.88
C THR A 12 -0.60 -4.84 14.35
N LEU A 13 0.54 -4.39 13.81
CA LEU A 13 0.82 -4.40 12.36
C LEU A 13 0.73 -5.82 11.76
N TYR A 14 1.12 -6.84 12.52
CA TYR A 14 0.97 -8.24 12.10
C TYR A 14 -0.51 -8.58 11.81
N LYS A 15 -1.42 -8.25 12.75
CA LYS A 15 -2.85 -8.52 12.58
C LYS A 15 -3.43 -7.72 11.42
N GLU A 16 -2.93 -6.51 11.17
CA GLU A 16 -3.37 -5.66 10.05
C GLU A 16 -2.94 -6.21 8.70
N ILE A 17 -1.72 -6.75 8.60
CA ILE A 17 -1.22 -7.41 7.38
C ILE A 17 -1.98 -8.72 7.12
N ASP A 18 -2.32 -9.47 8.17
CA ASP A 18 -3.10 -10.71 8.03
C ASP A 18 -4.54 -10.42 7.55
N ASP A 19 -5.17 -9.36 8.03
CA ASP A 19 -6.55 -8.95 7.67
C ASP A 19 -6.69 -8.54 6.19
N ILE A 20 -5.60 -8.21 5.51
CA ILE A 20 -5.59 -7.82 4.09
C ILE A 20 -5.07 -8.93 3.16
N LYS A 21 -4.80 -10.13 3.68
CA LYS A 21 -4.18 -11.23 2.92
C LYS A 21 -4.94 -11.60 1.65
N ASP A 22 -6.26 -11.57 1.70
CA ASP A 22 -7.13 -11.91 0.56
C ASP A 22 -7.39 -10.70 -0.36
N LYS A 23 -6.90 -9.51 0.00
CA LYS A 23 -7.06 -8.26 -0.77
C LYS A 23 -5.84 -7.93 -1.63
N VAL A 24 -4.72 -8.62 -1.43
CA VAL A 24 -3.46 -8.42 -2.15
C VAL A 24 -2.98 -9.74 -2.75
N THR A 25 -1.98 -9.69 -3.63
CA THR A 25 -1.38 -10.92 -4.16
C THR A 25 -0.57 -11.65 -3.07
N ALA A 26 -0.46 -12.98 -3.18
CA ALA A 26 0.35 -13.77 -2.25
C ALA A 26 1.82 -13.29 -2.18
N GLN A 27 2.36 -12.80 -3.29
CA GLN A 27 3.70 -12.22 -3.34
C GLN A 27 3.77 -10.89 -2.58
N GLN A 28 2.82 -9.97 -2.81
CA GLN A 28 2.77 -8.70 -2.09
C GLN A 28 2.61 -8.93 -0.58
N TRP A 29 1.74 -9.86 -0.17
CA TRP A 29 1.57 -10.22 1.23
C TRP A 29 2.88 -10.74 1.85
N SER A 30 3.59 -11.62 1.14
CA SER A 30 4.87 -12.18 1.61
C SER A 30 5.93 -11.09 1.81
N VAL A 31 5.97 -10.10 0.92
CA VAL A 31 6.87 -8.94 1.04
C VAL A 31 6.49 -8.07 2.24
N LEU A 32 5.21 -7.78 2.46
CA LEU A 32 4.74 -7.01 3.62
C LEU A 32 5.09 -7.70 4.94
N ASP A 33 4.87 -9.02 5.04
CA ASP A 33 5.23 -9.78 6.23
C ASP A 33 6.75 -9.85 6.44
N ALA A 34 7.55 -9.97 5.37
CA ALA A 34 9.00 -9.92 5.44
C ALA A 34 9.51 -8.57 5.98
N VAL A 35 9.00 -7.44 5.46
CA VAL A 35 9.40 -6.11 5.94
C VAL A 35 9.00 -5.88 7.39
N ARG A 36 7.81 -6.33 7.81
CA ARG A 36 7.41 -6.32 9.23
C ARG A 36 8.41 -7.09 10.10
N LYS A 37 8.84 -8.28 9.65
CA LYS A 37 9.83 -9.10 10.38
C LYS A 37 11.18 -8.40 10.49
N ILE A 38 11.67 -7.78 9.40
CA ILE A 38 12.91 -6.99 9.39
C ILE A 38 12.80 -5.82 10.37
N GLY A 39 11.71 -5.06 10.32
CA GLY A 39 11.46 -3.95 11.25
C GLY A 39 11.40 -4.41 12.71
N ASN A 40 10.80 -5.57 12.98
CA ASN A 40 10.77 -6.16 14.32
C ASN A 40 12.18 -6.56 14.82
N ILE A 41 13.07 -7.05 13.94
CA ILE A 41 14.47 -7.35 14.31
C ILE A 41 15.19 -6.05 14.74
N GLY A 42 15.04 -4.98 13.96
CA GLY A 42 15.62 -3.68 14.31
C GLY A 42 15.02 -3.07 15.58
N ALA A 43 13.71 -3.22 15.79
CA ALA A 43 13.02 -2.64 16.95
C ALA A 43 13.19 -3.46 18.25
N HIS A 44 13.42 -4.77 18.18
CA HIS A 44 13.64 -5.63 19.34
C HIS A 44 15.10 -5.67 19.83
N MET A 45 15.94 -4.73 19.38
CA MET A 45 17.29 -4.48 19.92
C MET A 45 17.32 -4.08 21.40
N GLU A 46 16.17 -3.86 22.03
CA GLU A 46 16.05 -3.45 23.44
C GLU A 46 16.54 -4.49 24.47
N LYS A 47 16.74 -5.77 24.09
CA LYS A 47 17.26 -6.80 25.02
C LYS A 47 18.78 -6.99 24.99
N ASP A 48 19.47 -6.54 23.94
CA ASP A 48 20.93 -6.58 23.83
C ASP A 48 21.43 -5.28 23.18
N ILE A 49 21.60 -4.26 24.02
CA ILE A 49 21.96 -2.87 23.69
C ILE A 49 23.31 -2.71 22.95
N ASN A 50 24.08 -3.80 22.80
CA ASN A 50 25.41 -3.81 22.20
C ASN A 50 25.44 -4.23 20.72
N VAL A 51 24.28 -4.52 20.11
CA VAL A 51 24.22 -4.97 18.71
C VAL A 51 23.71 -3.84 17.83
N ILE A 52 24.60 -3.02 17.27
CA ILE A 52 24.24 -2.11 16.17
C ILE A 52 24.14 -2.97 14.91
N VAL A 53 22.94 -3.17 14.40
CA VAL A 53 22.74 -3.83 13.10
C VAL A 53 23.13 -2.83 12.02
N GLU A 54 24.21 -3.12 11.28
CA GLU A 54 24.58 -2.35 10.10
C GLU A 54 23.51 -2.57 9.03
N ILE A 55 22.89 -1.47 8.59
CA ILE A 55 22.03 -1.45 7.42
C ILE A 55 22.91 -1.08 6.24
N ASP A 56 22.99 -1.97 5.25
CA ASP A 56 23.66 -1.66 4.00
C ASP A 56 22.85 -0.57 3.25
N PRO A 57 23.47 0.46 2.69
CA PRO A 57 22.79 1.43 1.83
C PRO A 57 21.87 0.81 0.76
N ASP A 58 22.26 -0.35 0.21
CA ASP A 58 21.49 -1.10 -0.78
C ASP A 58 20.21 -1.75 -0.18
N GLU A 59 20.19 -2.06 1.11
CA GLU A 59 18.97 -2.51 1.82
C GLU A 59 18.00 -1.35 2.04
N ALA A 60 18.52 -0.19 2.48
CA ALA A 60 17.73 1.02 2.67
C ALA A 60 17.07 1.47 1.35
N GLU A 61 17.81 1.43 0.24
CA GLU A 61 17.28 1.78 -1.08
C GLU A 61 16.12 0.85 -1.49
N LYS A 62 16.23 -0.46 -1.23
CA LYS A 62 15.14 -1.42 -1.52
C LYS A 62 13.90 -1.15 -0.70
N LEU A 63 14.05 -0.80 0.57
CA LEU A 63 12.92 -0.46 1.45
C LEU A 63 12.21 0.82 0.97
N ILE A 64 12.98 1.83 0.51
CA ILE A 64 12.42 3.04 -0.09
C ILE A 64 11.63 2.69 -1.36
N LYS A 65 12.20 1.90 -2.27
CA LYS A 65 11.51 1.44 -3.48
C LYS A 65 10.21 0.70 -3.18
N LEU A 66 10.16 -0.07 -2.10
CA LEU A 66 8.92 -0.72 -1.67
C LEU A 66 7.88 0.33 -1.23
N ILE A 67 8.26 1.34 -0.45
CA ILE A 67 7.34 2.41 -0.04
C ILE A 67 6.80 3.16 -1.26
N GLU A 68 7.67 3.52 -2.22
CA GLU A 68 7.29 4.16 -3.48
C GLU A 68 6.29 3.31 -4.26
N TYR A 69 6.57 2.00 -4.38
CA TYR A 69 5.65 1.05 -5.00
C TYR A 69 4.28 1.02 -4.31
N LEU A 70 4.24 0.95 -2.97
CA LEU A 70 2.99 0.92 -2.23
C LEU A 70 2.20 2.24 -2.37
N ILE A 71 2.87 3.40 -2.38
CA ILE A 71 2.22 4.69 -2.63
C ILE A 71 1.61 4.71 -4.04
N LYS A 72 2.37 4.25 -5.03
CA LYS A 72 1.90 4.20 -6.43
C LYS A 72 0.67 3.31 -6.57
N GLU A 73 0.75 2.07 -6.09
CA GLU A 73 -0.32 1.09 -6.27
C GLU A 73 -1.58 1.44 -5.47
N TRP A 74 -1.41 1.88 -4.23
CA TRP A 74 -2.57 2.13 -3.37
C TRP A 74 -3.19 3.50 -3.65
N TYR A 75 -2.40 4.55 -3.79
CA TYR A 75 -2.96 5.90 -3.83
C TYR A 75 -3.02 6.48 -5.24
N ILE A 76 -1.91 6.42 -5.99
CA ILE A 76 -1.81 7.09 -7.29
C ILE A 76 -2.69 6.38 -8.32
N ASN A 77 -2.48 5.07 -8.52
CA ASN A 77 -3.23 4.30 -9.52
C ASN A 77 -4.73 4.33 -9.25
N ARG A 78 -5.15 4.30 -7.97
CA ARG A 78 -6.56 4.43 -7.59
C ARG A 78 -7.14 5.77 -8.05
N HIS A 79 -6.46 6.87 -7.73
CA HIS A 79 -6.93 8.20 -8.11
C HIS A 79 -6.98 8.40 -9.63
N GLU A 80 -5.94 7.98 -10.35
CA GLU A 80 -5.90 8.05 -11.82
C GLU A 80 -7.03 7.23 -12.45
N THR A 81 -7.33 6.05 -11.89
CA THR A 81 -8.45 5.21 -12.32
C THR A 81 -9.80 5.89 -12.07
N GLU A 82 -10.00 6.47 -10.89
CA GLU A 82 -11.22 7.21 -10.55
C GLU A 82 -11.45 8.40 -11.50
N GLN A 83 -10.40 9.15 -11.83
CA GLN A 83 -10.47 10.25 -12.79
C GLN A 83 -10.87 9.76 -14.19
N LEU A 84 -10.20 8.71 -14.68
CA LEU A 84 -10.52 8.12 -15.98
C LEU A 84 -11.98 7.66 -16.04
N PHE A 85 -12.47 6.99 -14.99
CA PHE A 85 -13.84 6.51 -14.95
C PHE A 85 -14.85 7.67 -14.90
N ALA A 86 -14.56 8.72 -14.11
CA ALA A 86 -15.39 9.91 -14.07
C ALA A 86 -15.49 10.59 -15.45
N ASP A 87 -14.38 10.68 -16.20
CA ASP A 87 -14.37 11.25 -17.55
C ASP A 87 -15.24 10.45 -18.53
N ILE A 88 -15.17 9.12 -18.49
CA ILE A 88 -16.01 8.26 -19.33
C ILE A 88 -17.50 8.39 -18.99
N LEU A 89 -17.84 8.40 -17.70
CA LEU A 89 -19.23 8.58 -17.24
C LEU A 89 -19.79 9.96 -17.63
N LYS A 90 -18.95 10.99 -17.62
CA LYS A 90 -19.32 12.33 -18.10
C LYS A 90 -19.64 12.32 -19.58
N ILE A 91 -18.84 11.64 -20.41
CA ILE A 91 -19.09 11.51 -21.85
C ILE A 91 -20.46 10.85 -22.12
N ASP A 92 -20.82 9.80 -21.38
CA ASP A 92 -22.12 9.14 -21.49
C ASP A 92 -23.28 10.10 -21.14
N SER A 93 -23.15 10.80 -20.00
CA SER A 93 -24.15 11.76 -19.50
C SER A 93 -24.38 12.92 -20.47
N ASP A 94 -23.31 13.47 -21.04
CA ASP A 94 -23.38 14.57 -22.01
C ASP A 94 -24.09 14.12 -23.30
N LYS A 95 -23.80 12.90 -23.78
CA LYS A 95 -24.46 12.32 -24.97
C LYS A 95 -25.94 12.01 -24.73
N ALA A 96 -26.29 11.48 -23.55
CA ALA A 96 -27.67 11.21 -23.18
C ALA A 96 -28.50 12.50 -23.13
N SER A 97 -27.94 13.56 -22.55
CA SER A 97 -28.59 14.88 -22.45
C SER A 97 -28.81 15.52 -23.82
N ALA A 98 -27.84 15.42 -24.74
CA ALA A 98 -27.98 15.93 -26.10
C ALA A 98 -29.03 15.19 -26.95
N LYS A 99 -29.39 13.96 -26.58
CA LYS A 99 -30.46 13.18 -27.23
C LYS A 99 -31.86 13.57 -26.74
N LEU A 100 -31.98 14.02 -25.49
CA LEU A 100 -33.25 14.47 -24.89
C LEU A 100 -33.64 15.91 -25.28
N SER A 101 -32.69 16.70 -25.76
CA SER A 101 -32.93 18.07 -26.26
C SER A 101 -33.27 18.14 -27.76
N LYS A 102 -33.51 17.01 -28.42
CA LYS A 102 -33.96 16.89 -29.82
C LYS A 102 -35.35 16.30 -29.88
#